data_AF-A0A7J9NFV9-F1
#
_entry.id   AF-A0A7J9NFV9-F1
#
_cell.length_a   1.000
_cell.length_b   1.000
_cell.length_c   1.000
_cell.angle_alpha   90.00
_cell.angle_beta   90.00
_cell.angle_gamma   90.00
#
_symmetry.space_group_name_H-M   'P 1'
#
loop_
_entity.id
_entity.type
_entity.pdbx_description
1 polymer ?
#
loop_
_entity_poly.entity_id
_entity_poly.type
_entity_poly.pdbx_seq_one_letter_code
_entity_poly.pdbx_strand_id
1 'polypeptide(L)'
;MKMMIDGVFYNPEKINFESVLQKLVEILGEDLKVLSLEFPEFAAIYEPDCYYRSGFCLDKEIDEELSSEELAKIKEEIIAAFPKDTIVYSLMCEIL
;
A
#
# COMPACT_ATOMS: atom_id res chain seq x y z
N MET A 1 -12.01 11.41 -12.47
CA MET A 1 -10.75 10.70 -12.82
C MET A 1 -10.51 9.69 -11.74
N LYS A 2 -9.56 8.77 -11.88
CA LYS A 2 -9.25 7.87 -10.77
C LYS A 2 -7.76 7.80 -10.52
N MET A 3 -7.41 7.57 -9.26
CA MET A 3 -6.05 7.26 -8.85
C MET A 3 -5.99 5.78 -8.52
N MET A 4 -5.18 5.04 -9.27
CA MET A 4 -4.82 3.66 -8.93
C MET A 4 -3.64 3.67 -7.98
N ILE A 5 -3.72 2.84 -6.94
CA ILE A 5 -2.67 2.65 -5.94
C ILE A 5 -2.33 1.16 -5.90
N ASP A 6 -1.12 0.81 -6.31
CA ASP A 6 -0.65 -0.57 -6.36
C ASP A 6 0.62 -0.73 -5.51
N GLY A 7 0.59 -1.65 -4.55
CA GLY A 7 1.61 -1.77 -3.52
C GLY A 7 1.96 -3.22 -3.19
N VAL A 8 3.25 -3.50 -3.05
CA VAL A 8 3.80 -4.78 -2.58
C VAL A 8 4.81 -4.51 -1.48
N PHE A 9 4.64 -5.21 -0.36
CA PHE A 9 5.37 -4.97 0.88
C PHE A 9 5.87 -6.29 1.46
N TYR A 10 7.05 -6.25 2.07
CA TYR A 10 7.63 -7.38 2.81
C TYR A 10 7.89 -7.00 4.26
N ASN A 11 7.59 -7.92 5.16
CA ASN A 11 7.76 -7.73 6.59
C ASN A 11 8.56 -8.90 7.20
N PRO A 12 9.55 -8.65 8.07
CA PRO A 12 10.26 -9.73 8.76
C PRO A 12 9.33 -10.59 9.63
N GLU A 13 8.28 -9.99 10.17
CA GLU A 13 7.27 -10.65 11.00
C GLU A 13 5.88 -10.50 10.40
N LYS A 14 4.95 -11.38 10.81
CA LYS A 14 3.56 -11.27 10.40
C LYS A 14 2.93 -10.01 10.99
N ILE A 15 2.36 -9.16 10.14
CA ILE A 15 1.74 -7.90 10.54
C ILE A 15 0.22 -8.02 10.68
N ASN A 16 -0.37 -7.10 11.45
CA ASN A 16 -1.82 -6.87 11.43
C ASN A 16 -2.20 -6.04 10.20
N PHE A 17 -2.42 -6.72 9.08
CA PHE A 17 -2.73 -6.06 7.81
C PHE A 17 -4.11 -5.40 7.80
N GLU A 18 -5.07 -5.91 8.58
CA GLU A 18 -6.39 -5.26 8.72
C GLU A 18 -6.25 -3.85 9.29
N SER A 19 -5.40 -3.67 10.31
CA SER A 19 -5.11 -2.34 10.85
C SER A 19 -4.38 -1.43 9.85
N VAL A 20 -3.57 -1.98 8.96
CA VAL A 20 -2.97 -1.20 7.86
C VAL A 20 -4.07 -0.74 6.90
N LEU A 21 -4.94 -1.65 6.44
CA LEU A 21 -6.05 -1.32 5.54
C LEU A 21 -6.98 -0.26 6.15
N GLN A 22 -7.27 -0.32 7.45
CA GLN A 22 -8.05 0.71 8.15
C GLN A 22 -7.38 2.09 8.07
N LYS A 23 -6.07 2.19 8.34
CA LYS A 23 -5.32 3.44 8.19
C LYS A 23 -5.32 3.95 6.75
N LEU A 24 -5.25 3.05 5.76
CA LEU A 24 -5.33 3.45 4.35
C LEU A 24 -6.69 4.09 4.05
N VAL A 25 -7.78 3.57 4.60
CA VAL A 25 -9.12 4.20 4.49
C VAL A 25 -9.16 5.56 5.21
N GLU A 26 -8.49 5.72 6.35
CA GLU A 26 -8.39 7.02 7.04
C GLU A 26 -7.61 8.06 6.21
N ILE A 27 -6.52 7.64 5.55
CA ILE A 27 -5.67 8.50 4.72
C ILE A 27 -6.37 8.85 3.40
N LEU A 28 -6.94 7.83 2.74
CA LEU A 28 -7.42 7.93 1.37
C LEU A 28 -8.92 8.13 1.27
N GLY A 29 -9.69 8.02 2.35
CA GLY A 29 -11.14 8.17 2.37
C GLY A 29 -11.92 6.86 2.21
N GLU A 30 -13.18 6.90 2.64
CA GLU A 30 -14.11 5.75 2.66
C GLU A 30 -14.57 5.29 1.27
N ASP A 31 -14.37 6.12 0.24
CA ASP A 31 -14.70 5.83 -1.16
C ASP A 31 -13.69 4.93 -1.87
N LEU A 32 -12.63 4.51 -1.16
CA LEU A 32 -11.58 3.63 -1.65
C LEU A 32 -12.15 2.27 -2.09
N LYS A 33 -11.93 1.92 -3.36
CA LYS A 33 -12.32 0.64 -3.94
C LYS A 33 -11.15 -0.33 -3.94
N VAL A 34 -11.39 -1.53 -3.43
CA VAL A 34 -10.41 -2.61 -3.46
C VAL A 34 -10.53 -3.37 -4.78
N LEU A 35 -9.45 -3.41 -5.57
CA LEU A 35 -9.36 -4.25 -6.77
C LEU A 35 -8.77 -5.62 -6.44
N SER A 36 -7.70 -5.64 -5.64
CA SER A 36 -7.10 -6.87 -5.12
C SER A 36 -6.49 -6.66 -3.73
N LEU A 37 -6.48 -7.74 -2.94
CA LEU A 37 -5.78 -7.82 -1.66
C LEU A 37 -5.06 -9.14 -1.55
N GLU A 38 -3.81 -9.05 -1.11
CA GLU A 38 -2.95 -10.19 -0.80
C GLU A 38 -2.55 -10.03 0.67
N PHE A 39 -3.19 -10.81 1.54
CA PHE A 39 -2.88 -10.79 2.97
C PHE A 39 -1.45 -11.30 3.21
N PRO A 40 -0.83 -10.94 4.35
CA PRO A 40 0.53 -11.38 4.66
C PRO A 40 0.69 -12.90 4.60
N GLU A 41 1.39 -13.36 3.58
CA GLU A 41 1.74 -14.75 3.35
C GLU A 41 3.24 -14.95 3.45
N PHE A 42 3.67 -16.10 3.98
CA PHE A 42 5.09 -16.39 4.12
C PHE A 42 5.73 -16.55 2.73
N ALA A 43 6.64 -15.65 2.40
CA ALA A 43 7.38 -15.60 1.15
C ALA A 43 8.89 -15.68 1.43
N ALA A 44 9.53 -16.71 0.89
CA ALA A 44 10.98 -16.77 0.86
C ALA A 44 11.48 -15.91 -0.31
N ILE A 45 12.15 -14.80 -0.01
CA ILE A 45 13.04 -14.16 -0.98
C ILE A 45 14.38 -14.90 -0.84
N TYR A 46 15.01 -15.23 -1.96
CA TYR A 46 16.26 -16.00 -2.05
C TYR A 46 17.25 -15.72 -0.88
N GLU A 47 17.69 -16.80 -0.20
CA GLU A 47 18.40 -16.88 1.09
C GLU A 47 19.29 -15.69 1.53
N PRO A 48 19.40 -15.38 2.85
CA PRO A 48 19.00 -16.20 4.01
C PRO A 48 17.70 -15.79 4.74
N ASP A 49 17.03 -14.71 4.30
CA ASP A 49 15.93 -14.12 5.07
C ASP A 49 14.55 -14.48 4.51
N CYS A 50 13.64 -14.85 5.42
CA CYS A 50 12.23 -15.09 5.08
C CYS A 50 11.38 -13.90 5.51
N TYR A 51 10.39 -13.55 4.67
CA TYR A 51 9.51 -12.41 4.93
C TYR A 51 8.05 -12.83 4.79
N TYR A 52 7.15 -12.00 5.30
CA TYR A 52 5.74 -12.03 4.98
C TYR A 52 5.49 -11.02 3.88
N ARG A 53 4.99 -11.48 2.73
CA ARG A 53 4.61 -10.64 1.61
C ARG A 53 3.14 -10.27 1.73
N SER A 54 2.83 -9.00 1.59
CA SER A 54 1.46 -8.50 1.42
C SER A 54 1.40 -7.56 0.23
N GLY A 55 0.21 -7.36 -0.30
CA GLY A 55 0.01 -6.46 -1.42
C GLY A 55 -1.44 -6.04 -1.57
N PHE A 56 -1.64 -4.98 -2.33
CA PHE A 56 -2.97 -4.50 -2.68
C PHE A 56 -2.93 -3.74 -4.00
N CYS A 57 -4.07 -3.72 -4.67
CA CYS A 57 -4.37 -2.79 -5.75
C CYS A 57 -5.70 -2.11 -5.41
N LEU A 58 -5.70 -0.78 -5.39
CA LEU A 58 -6.82 0.06 -4.95
C LEU A 58 -7.12 1.11 -6.02
N ASP A 59 -8.39 1.48 -6.15
CA ASP A 59 -8.86 2.60 -6.96
C ASP A 59 -9.50 3.65 -6.05
N LYS A 60 -9.16 4.92 -6.24
CA LYS A 60 -9.82 6.07 -5.61
C LYS A 60 -10.35 7.01 -6.67
N GLU A 61 -11.61 7.44 -6.55
CA GLU A 61 -12.13 8.51 -7.42
C GLU A 61 -11.50 9.85 -7.00
N ILE A 62 -11.07 10.64 -7.98
CA ILE A 62 -10.54 11.98 -7.77
C ILE A 62 -11.20 12.97 -8.74
N ASP A 63 -11.53 14.14 -8.22
CA ASP A 63 -12.21 15.21 -8.97
C ASP A 63 -11.21 16.14 -9.67
N GLU A 64 -9.98 16.20 -9.17
CA GLU A 64 -8.90 17.07 -9.69
C GLU A 64 -7.62 16.26 -9.91
N GLU A 65 -6.80 16.72 -10.86
CA GLU A 65 -5.50 16.11 -11.14
C GLU A 65 -4.51 16.48 -10.03
N LEU A 66 -3.95 15.47 -9.37
CA LEU A 66 -2.98 15.66 -8.31
C LEU A 66 -1.59 15.95 -8.89
N SER A 67 -0.91 16.93 -8.32
CA SER A 67 0.49 17.22 -8.63
C SER A 67 1.41 16.08 -8.20
N SER A 68 2.62 16.04 -8.76
CA SER A 68 3.63 15.07 -8.35
C SER A 68 4.02 15.19 -6.87
N GLU A 69 3.91 16.38 -6.28
CA GLU A 69 4.18 16.59 -4.85
C GLU A 69 3.07 16.01 -3.97
N GLU A 70 1.81 16.15 -4.37
CA GLU A 70 0.67 15.54 -3.67
C GLU A 70 0.72 14.01 -3.74
N LEU A 71 1.03 13.45 -4.92
CA LEU A 71 1.22 12.02 -5.08
C LEU A 71 2.39 11.50 -4.22
N ALA A 72 3.47 12.27 -4.09
CA ALA A 72 4.58 11.92 -3.21
C ALA A 72 4.18 11.89 -1.73
N LYS A 73 3.41 12.89 -1.27
CA LYS A 73 2.89 12.93 0.11
C LYS A 73 1.99 11.74 0.40
N ILE A 74 1.09 11.40 -0.52
CA ILE A 74 0.21 10.22 -0.38
C ILE A 74 1.05 8.94 -0.24
N LYS A 75 2.10 8.78 -1.06
CA LYS A 75 3.00 7.62 -0.93
C LYS A 75 3.68 7.56 0.42
N GLU A 76 4.17 8.70 0.94
CA GLU A 76 4.79 8.77 2.26
C GLU A 76 3.81 8.39 3.38
N GLU A 77 2.56 8.87 3.32
CA GLU A 77 1.51 8.54 4.29
C GLU A 77 1.14 7.05 4.25
N ILE A 78 1.02 6.47 3.05
CA ILE A 78 0.79 5.03 2.87
C ILE A 78 1.93 4.24 3.50
N ILE A 79 3.19 4.60 3.23
CA ILE A 79 4.36 3.91 3.81
C ILE A 79 4.35 4.02 5.34
N ALA A 80 3.98 5.17 5.88
CA ALA A 80 3.90 5.40 7.32
C ALA A 80 2.77 4.59 8.01
N ALA A 81 1.79 4.09 7.26
CA ALA A 81 0.75 3.20 7.81
C ALA A 81 1.32 1.84 8.24
N PHE A 82 2.39 1.39 7.59
CA PHE A 82 3.06 0.12 7.85
C PHE A 82 4.07 0.20 9.02
N PRO A 83 4.44 -0.95 9.63
CA PRO A 83 5.52 -0.98 10.61
C PRO A 83 6.84 -0.46 10.05
N LYS A 84 7.69 0.11 10.93
CA LYS A 84 8.95 0.76 10.55
C LYS A 84 9.91 -0.12 9.74
N ASP A 85 9.93 -1.42 10.01
CA ASP A 85 10.83 -2.38 9.36
C ASP A 85 10.21 -3.01 8.09
N THR A 86 9.13 -2.43 7.57
CA THR A 86 8.52 -2.86 6.32
C THR A 86 9.39 -2.46 5.14
N ILE A 87 9.70 -3.43 4.30
CA ILE A 87 10.37 -3.22 3.02
C ILE A 87 9.30 -2.90 1.99
N VAL A 88 9.36 -1.69 1.42
CA VAL A 88 8.52 -1.30 0.29
C VAL A 88 9.17 -1.87 -0.98
N TYR A 89 8.60 -2.93 -1.54
CA TYR A 89 9.11 -3.51 -2.79
C TYR A 89 8.66 -2.71 -3.99
N SER A 90 7.37 -2.37 -4.03
CA SER A 90 6.80 -1.45 -5.00
C SER A 90 5.66 -0.66 -4.35
N LEU A 91 5.56 0.61 -4.69
CA LEU A 91 4.39 1.43 -4.39
C LEU A 91 4.20 2.46 -5.50
N MET A 92 3.10 2.32 -6.22
CA MET A 92 2.72 3.13 -7.36
C MET A 92 1.42 3.86 -7.07
N CYS A 93 1.37 5.14 -7.42
CA CYS A 93 0.17 5.95 -7.40
C CYS A 93 0.09 6.61 -8.77
N GLU A 94 -0.89 6.22 -9.58
CA GLU A 94 -1.04 6.65 -10.96
C GLU A 94 -2.44 7.21 -11.19
N ILE A 95 -2.51 8.32 -11.92
CA ILE A 95 -3.78 8.91 -12.35
C ILE A 95 -4.18 8.26 -13.68
N LEU A 96 -5.41 7.76 -13.76
CA LEU A 96 -6.03 7.09 -14.90
C LEU A 96 -7.29 7.83 -15.40
#